data_AF-A0AAN6J8T1-F1
#
_entry.id   AF-A0AAN6J8T1-F1
#
_cell.length_a   1.000
_cell.length_b   1.000
_cell.length_c   1.000
_cell.angle_alpha   90.00
_cell.angle_beta   90.00
_cell.angle_gamma   90.00
#
_symmetry.space_group_name_H-M   'P 1'
#
loop_
_entity.id
_entity.type
_entity.pdbx_description
1 polymer ?
#
loop_
_entity_poly.entity_id
_entity_poly.type
_entity_poly.pdbx_seq_one_letter_code
_entity_poly.pdbx_strand_id
1 'polypeptide(L)'
;MAIMRAEEIMGEPKLDKTRHVKYWTRCLKTLLPHHYTSNESNRMYLAYFIVSALDLLGALDDILTEDERRGYIDWIYRCQHPNGGFRMWPGTDFGARANRENARWDPANIPATYFALATLLILKDDFKRVHRRSTLVWLPRMQRPDGSFGETLVSDRIEGGQDPRFGYCATGIRYMLRGANEGDITVEGQTVRDVDVDSFVRCVRLAEAHDGGIADAPCHEPHAGYTFCAVGALAFIGRLNTRGPPAEYPPTAPCDPHAVLSWLVYRQTELTDPDAGVDSEFVKSQNTSDTRKKGDGMTSEAQVDGTVPAHQDPECSAGVTMFDLLVDGAGMNGRVNKVADTCYGFWAGASLHVMQQPNLYHREAVRRYLLGKTQHPVLGGHGKFPGDLPDLLHSYLGLAALSLAGSDQVKEVDGGMCLSKEARSRLPAIWESFADPR
;
A
#
# COMPACT_ATOMS: atom_id res chain seq x y z
N MET A 1 -45.03 8.18 -17.01
CA MET A 1 -44.38 7.46 -15.90
C MET A 1 -42.89 7.58 -16.13
N ALA A 2 -42.20 8.46 -15.41
CA ALA A 2 -40.77 8.64 -15.57
C ALA A 2 -40.07 7.38 -15.02
N ILE A 3 -39.25 6.73 -15.83
CA ILE A 3 -38.34 5.68 -15.35
C ILE A 3 -37.28 6.43 -14.54
N MET A 4 -37.42 6.42 -13.21
CA MET A 4 -36.36 6.87 -12.31
C MET A 4 -35.10 6.07 -12.63
N ARG A 5 -33.96 6.74 -12.77
CA ARG A 5 -32.68 6.04 -12.93
C ARG A 5 -32.42 5.23 -11.64
N ALA A 6 -31.76 4.08 -11.74
CA ALA A 6 -31.40 3.26 -10.57
C ALA A 6 -30.65 4.06 -9.49
N GLU A 7 -29.93 5.12 -9.91
CA GLU A 7 -29.28 6.14 -9.09
C GLU A 7 -30.23 6.85 -8.10
N GLU A 8 -31.50 7.04 -8.44
CA GLU A 8 -32.49 7.70 -7.58
C GLU A 8 -33.17 6.73 -6.59
N ILE A 9 -33.04 5.41 -6.80
CA ILE A 9 -33.70 4.36 -6.00
C ILE A 9 -32.76 3.77 -4.95
N MET A 10 -31.44 3.73 -5.20
CA MET A 10 -30.45 3.21 -4.25
C MET A 10 -29.43 4.31 -3.92
N GLY A 11 -29.50 4.87 -2.71
CA GLY A 11 -28.49 5.83 -2.23
C GLY A 11 -27.07 5.24 -2.23
N GLU A 12 -26.06 6.11 -2.15
CA GLU A 12 -24.65 5.68 -2.14
C GLU A 12 -24.41 4.59 -1.08
N PRO A 13 -23.78 3.45 -1.45
CA PRO A 13 -23.45 2.39 -0.49
C PRO A 13 -22.65 2.96 0.68
N LYS A 14 -22.91 2.48 1.89
CA LYS A 14 -22.27 2.99 3.12
C LYS A 14 -21.20 2.04 3.63
N LEU A 15 -20.22 2.61 4.35
CA LEU A 15 -19.22 1.83 5.06
C LEU A 15 -19.89 1.16 6.26
N ASP A 16 -19.82 -0.17 6.36
CA ASP A 16 -20.21 -0.86 7.59
C ASP A 16 -19.08 -0.74 8.62
N LYS A 17 -18.94 0.47 9.18
CA LYS A 17 -17.84 0.83 10.07
C LYS A 17 -17.76 -0.11 11.28
N THR A 18 -18.89 -0.48 11.86
CA THR A 18 -18.94 -1.41 13.01
C THR A 18 -18.38 -2.78 12.63
N ARG A 19 -18.70 -3.31 11.46
CA ARG A 19 -18.18 -4.60 10.99
C ARG A 19 -16.70 -4.53 10.65
N HIS A 20 -16.24 -3.46 10.00
CA HIS A 20 -14.80 -3.22 9.78
C HIS A 20 -14.02 -3.16 11.09
N VAL A 21 -14.52 -2.42 12.09
CA VAL A 21 -13.90 -2.36 13.42
C VAL A 21 -13.81 -3.75 14.06
N LYS A 22 -14.87 -4.57 13.96
CA LYS A 22 -14.85 -5.96 14.46
C LYS A 22 -13.81 -6.82 13.73
N TYR A 23 -13.74 -6.75 12.40
CA TYR A 23 -12.75 -7.46 11.58
C TYR A 23 -11.33 -7.14 12.04
N TRP A 24 -10.99 -5.86 12.14
CA TRP A 24 -9.65 -5.40 12.52
C TRP A 24 -9.32 -5.67 13.99
N THR A 25 -10.30 -5.54 14.89
CA THR A 25 -10.13 -5.91 16.31
C THR A 25 -9.81 -7.40 16.43
N ARG A 26 -10.48 -8.27 15.67
CA ARG A 26 -10.16 -9.70 15.63
C ARG A 26 -8.74 -9.94 15.14
N CYS A 27 -8.33 -9.28 14.06
CA CYS A 27 -6.97 -9.40 13.51
C CYS A 27 -5.90 -8.94 14.52
N LEU A 28 -6.20 -7.92 15.34
CA LEU A 28 -5.29 -7.41 16.36
C LEU A 28 -5.20 -8.29 17.61
N LYS A 29 -6.35 -8.75 18.12
CA LYS A 29 -6.45 -9.40 19.44
C LYS A 29 -6.33 -10.92 19.40
N THR A 30 -6.37 -11.53 18.21
CA THR A 30 -6.37 -12.99 18.04
C THR A 30 -5.35 -13.43 17.01
N LEU A 31 -5.25 -14.74 16.78
CA LEU A 31 -4.39 -15.28 15.72
C LEU A 31 -4.95 -14.95 14.33
N LEU A 32 -4.05 -14.63 13.42
CA LEU A 32 -4.40 -14.50 12.02
C LEU A 32 -4.80 -15.86 11.43
N PRO A 33 -5.67 -15.89 10.40
CA PRO A 33 -6.01 -17.12 9.71
C PRO A 33 -4.77 -17.85 9.18
N HIS A 34 -4.85 -19.19 9.07
CA HIS A 34 -3.71 -20.02 8.66
C HIS A 34 -3.10 -19.63 7.31
N HIS A 35 -3.85 -18.98 6.41
CA HIS A 35 -3.36 -18.42 5.15
C HIS A 35 -2.19 -17.42 5.33
N TYR A 36 -2.06 -16.77 6.49
CA TYR A 36 -0.94 -15.86 6.79
C TYR A 36 0.32 -16.58 7.31
N THR A 37 0.32 -17.91 7.41
CA THR A 37 1.49 -18.67 7.89
C THR A 37 2.70 -18.50 6.96
N SER A 38 2.48 -18.40 5.65
CA SER A 38 3.55 -18.10 4.67
C SER A 38 4.10 -16.67 4.82
N ASN A 39 3.39 -15.78 5.53
CA ASN A 39 3.79 -14.41 5.86
C ASN A 39 4.39 -14.30 7.29
N GLU A 40 4.82 -15.40 7.89
CA GLU A 40 5.40 -15.41 9.23
C GLU A 40 6.66 -14.52 9.35
N SER A 41 7.51 -14.53 8.32
CA SER A 41 8.70 -13.67 8.24
C SER A 41 8.38 -12.21 7.92
N ASN A 42 7.10 -11.87 7.79
CA ASN A 42 6.54 -10.65 7.21
C ASN A 42 5.66 -9.88 8.21
N ARG A 43 5.74 -10.22 9.50
CA ARG A 43 4.85 -9.72 10.58
C ARG A 43 4.82 -8.20 10.73
N MET A 44 5.91 -7.48 10.48
CA MET A 44 5.96 -6.02 10.67
C MET A 44 4.94 -5.28 9.80
N TYR A 45 4.81 -5.62 8.52
CA TYR A 45 3.82 -4.95 7.67
C TYR A 45 2.39 -5.40 7.99
N LEU A 46 2.19 -6.66 8.43
CA LEU A 46 0.86 -7.13 8.86
C LEU A 46 0.40 -6.33 10.09
N ALA A 47 1.29 -6.13 11.06
CA ALA A 47 1.03 -5.30 12.24
C ALA A 47 0.71 -3.85 11.83
N TYR A 48 1.49 -3.29 10.90
CA TYR A 48 1.23 -1.97 10.35
C TYR A 48 -0.18 -1.86 9.75
N PHE A 49 -0.61 -2.78 8.87
CA PHE A 49 -1.94 -2.71 8.26
C PHE A 49 -3.06 -2.77 9.30
N ILE A 50 -2.93 -3.63 10.30
CA ILE A 50 -3.93 -3.80 11.36
C ILE A 50 -4.05 -2.53 12.21
N VAL A 51 -2.92 -2.02 12.70
CA VAL A 51 -2.89 -0.83 13.57
C VAL A 51 -3.35 0.40 12.78
N SER A 52 -2.89 0.56 11.54
CA SER A 52 -3.24 1.70 10.69
C SER A 52 -4.70 1.69 10.28
N ALA A 53 -5.30 0.52 10.03
CA ALA A 53 -6.73 0.42 9.73
C ALA A 53 -7.60 0.86 10.91
N LEU A 54 -7.27 0.42 12.13
CA LEU A 54 -7.98 0.84 13.34
C LEU A 54 -7.81 2.34 13.61
N ASP A 55 -6.64 2.91 13.30
CA ASP A 55 -6.43 4.35 13.37
C ASP A 55 -7.28 5.11 12.34
N LEU A 56 -7.29 4.70 11.07
CA LEU A 56 -8.14 5.32 10.04
C LEU A 56 -9.63 5.20 10.36
N LEU A 57 -10.06 4.13 11.02
CA LEU A 57 -11.44 4.00 11.51
C LEU A 57 -11.71 4.88 12.75
N GLY A 58 -10.69 5.45 13.38
CA GLY A 58 -10.82 6.20 14.63
C GLY A 58 -11.24 5.35 15.81
N ALA A 59 -10.91 4.05 15.79
CA ALA A 59 -11.27 3.10 16.83
C ALA A 59 -10.05 2.61 17.64
N LEU A 60 -8.82 2.92 17.20
CA LEU A 60 -7.59 2.41 17.83
C LEU A 60 -7.52 2.78 19.33
N ASP A 61 -7.77 4.04 19.69
CA ASP A 61 -7.70 4.49 21.08
C ASP A 61 -8.80 3.88 21.97
N ASP A 62 -9.95 3.53 21.39
CA ASP A 62 -11.05 2.89 22.13
C ASP A 62 -10.80 1.40 22.37
N ILE A 63 -10.02 0.74 21.50
CA ILE A 63 -9.73 -0.70 21.53
C ILE A 63 -8.50 -1.02 22.38
N LEU A 64 -7.56 -0.09 22.48
CA LEU A 64 -6.29 -0.30 23.19
C LEU A 64 -6.36 0.23 24.61
N THR A 65 -6.01 -0.64 25.56
CA THR A 65 -5.51 -0.17 26.84
C THR A 65 -4.10 0.42 26.68
N GLU A 66 -3.67 1.28 27.62
CA GLU A 66 -2.31 1.82 27.64
C GLU A 66 -1.24 0.72 27.76
N ASP A 67 -1.54 -0.36 28.48
CA ASP A 67 -0.64 -1.50 28.62
C ASP A 67 -0.47 -2.27 27.31
N GLU A 68 -1.56 -2.48 26.55
CA GLU A 68 -1.50 -3.11 25.23
C GLU A 68 -0.76 -2.23 24.22
N ARG A 69 -1.03 -0.93 24.21
CA ARG A 69 -0.29 0.03 23.37
C ARG A 69 1.21 -0.06 23.63
N ARG A 70 1.61 -0.02 24.91
CA ARG A 70 3.01 -0.18 25.32
C ARG A 70 3.58 -1.52 24.88
N GLY A 71 2.83 -2.61 25.06
CA GLY A 71 3.24 -3.95 24.62
C GLY A 71 3.49 -4.05 23.10
N TYR A 72 2.67 -3.40 22.28
CA TYR A 72 2.87 -3.35 20.83
C TYR A 72 4.09 -2.51 20.44
N ILE A 73 4.28 -1.35 21.10
CA ILE A 73 5.49 -0.53 20.93
C ILE A 73 6.74 -1.36 21.29
N ASP A 74 6.71 -2.08 22.40
CA ASP A 74 7.82 -2.93 22.84
C ASP A 74 8.11 -4.08 21.87
N TRP A 75 7.07 -4.67 21.27
CA TRP A 75 7.25 -5.68 20.22
C TRP A 75 7.93 -5.10 18.96
N ILE A 76 7.55 -3.89 18.53
CA ILE A 76 8.21 -3.21 17.41
C ILE A 76 9.69 -2.98 17.74
N TYR A 77 9.99 -2.48 18.94
CA TYR A 77 11.37 -2.27 19.38
C TYR A 77 12.17 -3.55 19.57
N ARG A 78 11.53 -4.69 19.85
CA ARG A 78 12.20 -6.00 19.82
C ARG A 78 12.70 -6.37 18.42
N CYS A 79 12.07 -5.83 17.38
CA CYS A 79 12.53 -6.01 16.01
C CYS A 79 13.67 -5.04 15.63
N GLN A 80 13.99 -4.04 16.45
CA GLN A 80 15.05 -3.08 16.15
C GLN A 80 16.42 -3.75 16.06
N HIS A 81 17.12 -3.55 14.95
CA HIS A 81 18.42 -4.14 14.71
C HIS A 81 19.53 -3.29 15.37
N PRO A 82 20.54 -3.91 16.04
CA PRO A 82 21.56 -3.17 16.78
C PRO A 82 22.41 -2.25 15.90
N ASN A 83 22.57 -2.57 14.62
CA ASN A 83 23.38 -1.79 13.67
C ASN A 83 22.55 -0.81 12.82
N GLY A 84 21.30 -0.53 13.20
CA GLY A 84 20.39 0.36 12.48
C GLY A 84 19.32 -0.39 11.69
N GLY A 85 18.16 0.25 11.55
CA GLY A 85 16.97 -0.34 10.92
C GLY A 85 16.21 -1.32 11.82
N PHE A 86 15.18 -1.95 11.26
CA PHE A 86 14.35 -2.96 11.91
C PHE A 86 14.31 -4.25 11.09
N ARG A 87 14.11 -5.36 11.80
CA ARG A 87 13.79 -6.67 11.24
C ARG A 87 12.32 -6.73 10.87
N MET A 88 11.99 -7.55 9.88
CA MET A 88 10.59 -7.78 9.49
C MET A 88 9.80 -8.58 10.53
N TRP A 89 10.50 -9.36 11.37
CA TRP A 89 9.95 -10.12 12.49
C TRP A 89 11.09 -10.45 13.47
N PRO A 90 10.80 -10.81 14.73
CA PRO A 90 11.84 -11.02 15.74
C PRO A 90 12.53 -12.39 15.66
N GLY A 91 12.10 -13.30 14.78
CA GLY A 91 12.59 -14.68 14.75
C GLY A 91 14.02 -14.85 14.22
N THR A 92 14.60 -13.81 13.62
CA THR A 92 16.01 -13.78 13.22
C THR A 92 16.93 -13.19 14.29
N ASP A 93 16.38 -12.65 15.40
CA ASP A 93 17.20 -12.10 16.47
C ASP A 93 17.90 -13.22 17.26
N PHE A 94 19.20 -13.41 16.99
CA PHE A 94 20.01 -14.41 17.67
C PHE A 94 20.45 -13.99 19.09
N GLY A 95 20.19 -12.75 19.52
CA GLY A 95 20.57 -12.25 20.85
C GLY A 95 22.04 -12.53 21.18
N ALA A 96 22.29 -13.16 22.34
CA ALA A 96 23.65 -13.51 22.78
C ALA A 96 24.38 -14.52 21.86
N ARG A 97 23.68 -15.19 20.94
CA ARG A 97 24.28 -16.10 19.96
C ARG A 97 24.69 -15.41 18.66
N ALA A 98 24.41 -14.11 18.50
CA ALA A 98 24.78 -13.36 17.31
C ALA A 98 26.31 -13.37 17.12
N ASN A 99 26.74 -13.68 15.90
CA ASN A 99 28.15 -13.75 15.51
C ASN A 99 28.30 -13.48 14.00
N ARG A 100 29.54 -13.42 13.52
CA ARG A 100 29.83 -13.11 12.11
C ARG A 100 29.24 -14.13 11.13
N GLU A 101 29.14 -15.40 11.52
CA GLU A 101 28.65 -16.47 10.64
C GLU A 101 27.14 -16.42 10.45
N ASN A 102 26.38 -16.08 11.51
CA ASN A 102 24.92 -16.02 11.48
C ASN A 102 24.35 -14.64 11.15
N ALA A 103 25.16 -13.57 11.12
CA ALA A 103 24.75 -12.22 10.75
C ALA A 103 24.00 -12.15 9.41
N ARG A 104 24.34 -13.03 8.44
CA ARG A 104 23.65 -13.12 7.14
C ARG A 104 22.17 -13.48 7.23
N TRP A 105 21.73 -14.10 8.32
CA TRP A 105 20.34 -14.50 8.54
C TRP A 105 19.59 -13.52 9.44
N ASP A 106 20.26 -12.51 9.99
CA ASP A 106 19.66 -11.48 10.81
C ASP A 106 19.85 -10.06 10.27
N PRO A 107 19.54 -9.78 9.00
CA PRO A 107 19.76 -8.45 8.48
C PRO A 107 18.57 -7.51 8.79
N ALA A 108 18.87 -6.22 8.97
CA ALA A 108 17.85 -5.18 8.93
C ALA A 108 17.24 -5.05 7.52
N ASN A 109 15.98 -4.62 7.45
CA ASN A 109 15.19 -4.58 6.22
C ASN A 109 14.58 -3.19 6.01
N ILE A 110 14.71 -2.63 4.79
CA ILE A 110 14.22 -1.27 4.48
C ILE A 110 12.70 -1.18 4.65
N PRO A 111 11.87 -2.03 4.00
CA PRO A 111 10.43 -2.01 4.22
C PRO A 111 10.04 -2.15 5.70
N ALA A 112 10.66 -3.10 6.43
CA ALA A 112 10.39 -3.28 7.85
C ALA A 112 10.69 -2.02 8.68
N THR A 113 11.77 -1.32 8.36
CA THR A 113 12.15 -0.06 9.02
C THR A 113 11.11 1.04 8.77
N TYR A 114 10.61 1.18 7.53
CA TYR A 114 9.54 2.13 7.22
C TYR A 114 8.26 1.80 8.01
N PHE A 115 7.80 0.55 7.95
CA PHE A 115 6.59 0.12 8.63
C PHE A 115 6.70 0.20 10.15
N ALA A 116 7.86 -0.09 10.74
CA ALA A 116 8.11 0.08 12.16
C ALA A 116 7.94 1.55 12.58
N LEU A 117 8.60 2.48 11.89
CA LEU A 117 8.51 3.91 12.19
C LEU A 117 7.09 4.46 11.99
N ALA A 118 6.43 4.07 10.90
CA ALA A 118 5.05 4.46 10.64
C ALA A 118 4.09 3.94 11.72
N THR A 119 4.25 2.68 12.15
CA THR A 119 3.43 2.09 13.21
C THR A 119 3.69 2.75 14.57
N LEU A 120 4.95 3.06 14.89
CA LEU A 120 5.32 3.81 16.10
C LEU A 120 4.68 5.21 16.11
N LEU A 121 4.63 5.91 14.96
CA LEU A 121 3.92 7.19 14.86
C LEU A 121 2.43 7.06 15.20
N ILE A 122 1.77 6.04 14.65
CA ILE A 122 0.35 5.77 14.87
C ILE A 122 0.09 5.39 16.34
N LEU A 123 0.99 4.61 16.95
CA LEU A 123 0.90 4.20 18.35
C LEU A 123 1.25 5.31 19.35
N LYS A 124 1.54 6.53 18.89
CA LYS A 124 1.88 7.70 19.71
C LYS A 124 3.25 7.64 20.39
N ASP A 125 4.20 6.87 19.85
CA ASP A 125 5.59 6.81 20.33
C ASP A 125 6.40 8.08 19.93
N ASP A 126 7.42 8.45 20.70
CA ASP A 126 8.21 9.69 20.55
C ASP A 126 9.56 9.50 19.84
N PHE A 127 9.84 8.31 19.34
CA PHE A 127 11.07 7.88 18.66
C PHE A 127 12.35 7.94 19.50
N LYS A 128 12.31 8.25 20.80
CA LYS A 128 13.54 8.34 21.62
C LYS A 128 14.30 7.03 21.73
N ARG A 129 13.60 5.90 21.63
CA ARG A 129 14.20 4.55 21.66
C ARG A 129 14.70 4.08 20.29
N VAL A 130 14.46 4.85 19.22
CA VAL A 130 14.98 4.52 17.88
C VAL A 130 16.49 4.75 17.89
N HIS A 131 17.24 3.77 17.39
CA HIS A 131 18.68 3.88 17.09
C HIS A 131 18.89 4.80 15.90
N ARG A 132 18.57 6.09 16.07
CA ARG A 132 18.45 7.10 15.02
C ARG A 132 19.77 7.25 14.26
N ARG A 133 20.88 7.46 14.97
CA ARG A 133 22.21 7.57 14.35
C ARG A 133 22.57 6.32 13.54
N SER A 134 22.48 5.13 14.14
CA SER A 134 22.84 3.87 13.48
C SER A 134 21.97 3.61 12.24
N THR A 135 20.67 3.93 12.32
CA THR A 135 19.75 3.78 11.18
C THR A 135 20.10 4.73 10.05
N LEU A 136 20.42 5.99 10.35
CA LEU A 136 20.84 6.96 9.33
C LEU A 136 22.24 6.68 8.76
N VAL A 137 23.15 6.05 9.51
CA VAL A 137 24.44 5.57 9.00
C VAL A 137 24.27 4.33 8.11
N TRP A 138 23.32 3.46 8.45
CA TRP A 138 23.00 2.26 7.67
C TRP A 138 22.33 2.60 6.33
N LEU A 139 21.44 3.59 6.31
CA LEU A 139 20.57 3.87 5.17
C LEU A 139 21.32 4.18 3.85
N PRO A 140 22.39 5.01 3.80
CA PRO A 140 23.18 5.20 2.58
C PRO A 140 23.86 3.94 2.06
N ARG A 141 24.14 2.95 2.92
CA ARG A 141 24.73 1.66 2.50
C ARG A 141 23.74 0.77 1.74
N MET A 142 22.46 1.11 1.78
CA MET A 142 21.40 0.44 1.04
C MET A 142 21.21 0.99 -0.37
N GLN A 143 21.88 2.09 -0.72
CA GLN A 143 21.81 2.71 -2.04
C GLN A 143 22.87 2.11 -2.96
N ARG A 144 22.46 1.72 -4.17
CA ARG A 144 23.32 1.20 -5.22
C ARG A 144 23.94 2.35 -6.04
N PRO A 145 25.02 2.08 -6.81
CA PRO A 145 25.65 3.10 -7.67
C PRO A 145 24.72 3.71 -8.73
N ASP A 146 23.67 2.99 -9.15
CA ASP A 146 22.66 3.49 -10.09
C ASP A 146 21.62 4.43 -9.44
N GLY A 147 21.69 4.64 -8.12
CA GLY A 147 20.75 5.45 -7.33
C GLY A 147 19.59 4.68 -6.72
N SER A 148 19.33 3.43 -7.15
CA SER A 148 18.28 2.58 -6.60
C SER A 148 18.61 2.13 -5.17
N PHE A 149 17.60 1.67 -4.42
CA PHE A 149 17.78 1.09 -3.09
C PHE A 149 17.49 -0.41 -3.11
N GLY A 150 18.17 -1.16 -2.24
CA GLY A 150 17.86 -2.56 -1.99
C GLY A 150 17.00 -2.79 -0.76
N GLU A 151 16.67 -4.06 -0.55
CA GLU A 151 15.82 -4.49 0.55
C GLU A 151 16.62 -4.68 1.84
N THR A 152 17.76 -5.36 1.74
CA THR A 152 18.55 -5.82 2.89
C THR A 152 20.05 -5.90 2.55
N LEU A 153 20.91 -5.87 3.57
CA LEU A 153 22.36 -5.97 3.39
C LEU A 153 22.86 -7.30 3.96
N VAL A 154 23.32 -8.20 3.09
CA VAL A 154 23.81 -9.54 3.46
C VAL A 154 25.27 -9.66 3.05
N SER A 155 26.17 -9.84 4.02
CA SER A 155 27.62 -9.96 3.78
C SER A 155 28.17 -8.79 2.93
N ASP A 156 27.76 -7.56 3.27
CA ASP A 156 28.09 -6.31 2.56
C ASP A 156 27.60 -6.22 1.10
N ARG A 157 26.74 -7.14 0.67
CA ARG A 157 26.03 -7.08 -0.61
C ARG A 157 24.59 -6.61 -0.40
N ILE A 158 24.16 -5.65 -1.22
CA ILE A 158 22.79 -5.18 -1.26
C ILE A 158 21.95 -6.22 -1.99
N GLU A 159 20.99 -6.84 -1.30
CA GLU A 159 20.04 -7.83 -1.82
C GLU A 159 18.65 -7.23 -2.04
N GLY A 160 17.79 -7.98 -2.73
CA GLY A 160 16.45 -7.56 -3.12
C GLY A 160 16.40 -6.87 -4.49
N GLY A 161 15.21 -6.44 -4.89
CA GLY A 161 14.98 -5.77 -6.19
C GLY A 161 15.61 -4.38 -6.30
N GLN A 162 15.43 -3.75 -7.46
CA GLN A 162 15.89 -2.38 -7.77
C GLN A 162 14.72 -1.40 -7.92
N ASP A 163 13.50 -1.84 -7.64
CA ASP A 163 12.30 -1.10 -7.95
C ASP A 163 12.00 0.05 -6.97
N PRO A 164 11.11 1.01 -7.34
CA PRO A 164 10.82 2.19 -6.54
C PRO A 164 10.29 1.92 -5.13
N ARG A 165 9.80 0.72 -4.79
CA ARG A 165 9.27 0.43 -3.44
C ARG A 165 10.34 0.62 -2.37
N PHE A 166 11.57 0.20 -2.66
CA PHE A 166 12.70 0.38 -1.73
C PHE A 166 13.10 1.84 -1.65
N GLY A 167 13.06 2.59 -2.76
CA GLY A 167 13.27 4.03 -2.78
C GLY A 167 12.25 4.80 -1.94
N TYR A 168 10.97 4.46 -2.05
CA TYR A 168 9.88 5.01 -1.23
C TYR A 168 10.13 4.78 0.27
N CYS A 169 10.41 3.54 0.65
CA CYS A 169 10.67 3.21 2.04
C CYS A 169 11.94 3.91 2.54
N ALA A 170 13.03 3.91 1.77
CA ALA A 170 14.30 4.53 2.14
C ALA A 170 14.17 6.04 2.36
N THR A 171 13.56 6.74 1.40
CA THR A 171 13.32 8.20 1.48
C THR A 171 12.31 8.56 2.56
N GLY A 172 11.32 7.69 2.83
CA GLY A 172 10.40 7.83 3.96
C GLY A 172 11.09 7.69 5.32
N ILE A 173 11.98 6.70 5.48
CA ILE A 173 12.81 6.52 6.70
C ILE A 173 13.68 7.76 6.91
N ARG A 174 14.37 8.22 5.85
CA ARG A 174 15.15 9.46 5.86
C ARG A 174 14.27 10.63 6.33
N TYR A 175 13.12 10.84 5.71
CA TYR A 175 12.20 11.93 6.05
C TYR A 175 11.76 11.88 7.51
N MET A 176 11.34 10.71 8.01
CA MET A 176 10.90 10.54 9.39
C MET A 176 12.02 10.81 10.41
N LEU A 177 13.27 10.43 10.13
CA LEU A 177 14.37 10.50 11.09
C LEU A 177 15.24 11.77 10.99
N ARG A 178 15.21 12.51 9.87
CA ARG A 178 15.99 13.75 9.71
C ARG A 178 15.24 14.93 9.10
N GLY A 179 13.95 14.77 8.82
CA GLY A 179 13.14 15.82 8.22
C GLY A 179 13.49 16.06 6.75
N ALA A 180 13.16 17.26 6.25
CA ALA A 180 13.31 17.63 4.85
C ALA A 180 14.72 18.10 4.47
N ASN A 181 15.60 18.34 5.45
CA ASN A 181 16.93 18.90 5.21
C ASN A 181 17.76 17.97 4.31
N GLU A 182 18.55 18.52 3.40
CA GLU A 182 19.44 17.77 2.53
C GLU A 182 20.90 17.95 2.93
N GLY A 183 21.70 16.91 2.69
CA GLY A 183 23.12 16.90 3.00
C GLY A 183 23.41 16.35 4.39
N ASP A 184 24.68 16.31 4.72
CA ASP A 184 25.16 15.70 5.95
C ASP A 184 24.63 16.45 7.18
N ILE A 185 24.27 15.69 8.21
CA ILE A 185 23.75 16.25 9.47
C ILE A 185 24.56 15.74 10.65
N THR A 186 24.52 16.49 11.75
CA THR A 186 25.08 16.02 13.02
C THR A 186 24.01 15.29 13.83
N VAL A 187 24.29 14.06 14.24
CA VAL A 187 23.44 13.25 15.12
C VAL A 187 24.33 12.73 16.25
N GLU A 188 23.96 13.01 17.50
CA GLU A 188 24.73 12.58 18.70
C GLU A 188 26.22 12.98 18.61
N GLY A 189 26.50 14.20 18.13
CA GLY A 189 27.87 14.73 17.98
C GLY A 189 28.69 14.14 16.82
N GLN A 190 28.10 13.29 15.98
CA GLN A 190 28.77 12.69 14.82
C GLN A 190 28.12 13.14 13.51
N THR A 191 28.96 13.41 12.50
CA THR A 191 28.48 13.68 11.13
C THR A 191 27.96 12.38 10.52
N VAL A 192 26.71 12.41 10.06
CA VAL A 192 26.05 11.31 9.36
C VAL A 192 25.78 11.73 7.93
N ARG A 193 26.31 10.94 6.98
CA ARG A 193 26.16 11.17 5.55
C ARG A 193 24.72 10.97 5.10
N ASP A 194 24.23 11.83 4.22
CA ASP A 194 22.93 11.63 3.57
C ASP A 194 22.98 10.60 2.43
N VAL A 195 21.81 10.16 1.97
CA VAL A 195 21.70 9.41 0.71
C VAL A 195 22.00 10.32 -0.49
N ASP A 196 22.43 9.76 -1.61
CA ASP A 196 22.61 10.50 -2.86
C ASP A 196 21.23 10.76 -3.49
N VAL A 197 20.64 11.91 -3.12
CA VAL A 197 19.31 12.35 -3.57
C VAL A 197 19.28 12.49 -5.08
N ASP A 198 20.30 13.14 -5.66
CA ASP A 198 20.35 13.43 -7.08
C ASP A 198 20.46 12.14 -7.92
N SER A 199 21.21 11.15 -7.46
CA SER A 199 21.29 9.84 -8.13
C SER A 199 19.97 9.09 -8.08
N PHE A 200 19.26 9.15 -6.95
CA PHE A 200 17.93 8.55 -6.86
C PHE A 200 16.92 9.22 -7.81
N VAL A 201 16.94 10.56 -7.94
CA VAL A 201 16.06 11.26 -8.90
C VAL A 201 16.36 10.81 -10.34
N ARG A 202 17.64 10.71 -10.72
CA ARG A 202 18.03 10.20 -12.05
C ARG A 202 17.58 8.75 -12.26
N CYS A 203 17.68 7.90 -11.24
CA CYS A 203 17.17 6.53 -11.27
C CYS A 203 15.66 6.50 -11.58
N VAL A 204 14.87 7.34 -10.92
CA VAL A 204 13.42 7.45 -11.18
C VAL A 204 13.15 7.93 -12.61
N ARG A 205 13.88 8.94 -13.11
CA ARG A 205 13.73 9.42 -14.50
C ARG A 205 13.94 8.32 -15.53
N LEU A 206 14.92 7.43 -15.29
CA LEU A 206 15.21 6.32 -16.20
C LEU A 206 14.10 5.26 -16.21
N ALA A 207 13.28 5.17 -15.15
CA ALA A 207 12.15 4.25 -15.04
C ALA A 207 10.83 4.85 -15.55
N GLU A 208 10.80 6.11 -16.01
CA GLU A 208 9.64 6.69 -16.68
C GLU A 208 9.40 6.00 -18.03
N ALA A 209 8.18 5.50 -18.23
CA ALA A 209 7.76 4.81 -19.44
C ALA A 209 7.17 5.77 -20.48
N HIS A 210 7.20 5.36 -21.75
CA HIS A 210 6.75 6.15 -22.89
C HIS A 210 5.28 6.60 -22.84
N ASP A 211 4.42 5.84 -22.16
CA ASP A 211 2.99 6.11 -21.97
C ASP A 211 2.69 6.93 -20.71
N GLY A 212 3.73 7.32 -19.95
CA GLY A 212 3.68 8.27 -18.85
C GLY A 212 3.77 7.67 -17.45
N GLY A 213 3.47 6.38 -17.26
CA GLY A 213 3.65 5.75 -15.95
C GLY A 213 5.12 5.49 -15.60
N ILE A 214 5.38 5.07 -14.36
CA ILE A 214 6.73 4.72 -13.89
C ILE A 214 6.78 3.23 -13.60
N ALA A 215 7.83 2.56 -14.07
CA ALA A 215 8.06 1.13 -13.94
C ALA A 215 9.01 0.79 -12.77
N ASP A 216 9.29 -0.50 -12.59
CA ASP A 216 10.31 -0.99 -11.66
C ASP A 216 11.74 -0.74 -12.15
N ALA A 217 11.95 -0.74 -13.46
CA ALA A 217 13.24 -0.54 -14.08
C ALA A 217 13.10 0.15 -15.46
N PRO A 218 14.21 0.64 -16.04
CA PRO A 218 14.18 1.24 -17.37
C PRO A 218 13.63 0.27 -18.42
N CYS A 219 12.80 0.78 -19.33
CA CYS A 219 12.16 0.03 -20.41
C CYS A 219 11.17 -1.07 -19.97
N HIS A 220 10.78 -1.13 -18.69
CA HIS A 220 9.75 -2.06 -18.22
C HIS A 220 8.32 -1.47 -18.35
N GLU A 221 7.32 -2.33 -18.17
CA GLU A 221 5.91 -1.92 -18.14
C GLU A 221 5.63 -1.04 -16.90
N PRO A 222 5.02 0.14 -17.06
CA PRO A 222 4.70 0.98 -15.92
C PRO A 222 3.61 0.36 -15.04
N HIS A 223 3.66 0.65 -13.74
CA HIS A 223 2.73 0.08 -12.77
C HIS A 223 2.30 1.13 -11.75
N ALA A 224 1.02 1.17 -11.38
CA ALA A 224 0.50 2.24 -10.53
C ALA A 224 1.09 2.20 -9.12
N GLY A 225 1.43 1.01 -8.63
CA GLY A 225 2.19 0.85 -7.38
C GLY A 225 3.61 1.41 -7.46
N TYR A 226 4.34 1.19 -8.56
CA TYR A 226 5.69 1.74 -8.73
C TYR A 226 5.66 3.24 -8.98
N THR A 227 4.66 3.72 -9.72
CA THR A 227 4.37 5.14 -9.91
C THR A 227 4.12 5.83 -8.58
N PHE A 228 3.25 5.26 -7.72
CA PHE A 228 3.03 5.74 -6.36
C PHE A 228 4.33 5.82 -5.56
N CYS A 229 5.10 4.75 -5.53
CA CYS A 229 6.34 4.71 -4.78
C CYS A 229 7.35 5.77 -5.28
N ALA A 230 7.47 5.95 -6.59
CA ALA A 230 8.34 6.96 -7.17
C ALA A 230 7.90 8.38 -6.80
N VAL A 231 6.62 8.74 -7.01
CA VAL A 231 6.13 10.10 -6.71
C VAL A 231 6.15 10.40 -5.21
N GLY A 232 5.82 9.42 -4.37
CA GLY A 232 5.91 9.52 -2.92
C GLY A 232 7.35 9.71 -2.44
N ALA A 233 8.29 8.93 -2.99
CA ALA A 233 9.71 9.06 -2.68
C ALA A 233 10.23 10.46 -3.03
N LEU A 234 9.90 10.95 -4.22
CA LEU A 234 10.26 12.29 -4.70
C LEU A 234 9.66 13.39 -3.82
N ALA A 235 8.44 13.20 -3.29
CA ALA A 235 7.84 14.14 -2.35
C ALA A 235 8.60 14.20 -1.02
N PHE A 236 9.05 13.06 -0.48
CA PHE A 236 9.83 13.02 0.77
C PHE A 236 11.16 13.77 0.69
N ILE A 237 11.82 13.76 -0.47
CA ILE A 237 13.11 14.43 -0.71
C ILE A 237 12.98 15.82 -1.34
N GLY A 238 11.75 16.33 -1.51
CA GLY A 238 11.53 17.65 -2.11
C GLY A 238 11.96 17.76 -3.57
N ARG A 239 11.88 16.66 -4.33
CA ARG A 239 12.25 16.58 -5.77
C ARG A 239 11.11 16.24 -6.70
N LEU A 240 9.88 16.23 -6.19
CA LEU A 240 8.69 16.01 -7.00
C LEU A 240 8.40 17.22 -7.89
N ASN A 241 8.54 17.03 -9.19
CA ASN A 241 8.05 17.93 -10.20
C ASN A 241 6.53 17.74 -10.37
N THR A 242 5.77 18.82 -10.21
CA THR A 242 4.32 18.79 -10.40
C THR A 242 3.86 19.64 -11.57
N ARG A 243 4.75 20.47 -12.15
CA ARG A 243 4.41 21.45 -13.19
C ARG A 243 5.62 21.79 -14.06
N GLY A 244 5.42 21.83 -15.37
CA GLY A 244 6.42 22.31 -16.31
C GLY A 244 7.61 21.36 -16.49
N PRO A 245 8.66 21.85 -17.19
CA PRO A 245 9.85 21.04 -17.46
C PRO A 245 10.62 20.72 -16.17
N PRO A 246 11.32 19.59 -16.11
CA PRO A 246 12.06 19.21 -14.92
C PRO A 246 13.30 20.11 -14.76
N ALA A 247 13.66 20.43 -13.51
CA ALA A 247 14.92 21.13 -13.24
C ALA A 247 16.10 20.17 -13.43
N GLU A 248 17.22 20.63 -13.99
CA GLU A 248 18.43 19.80 -14.15
C GLU A 248 19.34 19.85 -12.92
N TYR A 249 19.36 20.98 -12.19
CA TYR A 249 20.15 21.12 -10.98
C TYR A 249 19.45 22.00 -9.92
N PRO A 250 19.13 21.45 -8.73
CA PRO A 250 19.11 20.02 -8.45
C PRO A 250 18.04 19.30 -9.32
N PRO A 251 18.25 18.02 -9.70
CA PRO A 251 17.34 17.30 -10.57
C PRO A 251 15.97 17.09 -9.91
N THR A 252 14.89 17.24 -10.67
CA THR A 252 13.52 16.90 -10.25
C THR A 252 12.88 15.87 -11.18
N ALA A 253 11.91 15.09 -10.70
CA ALA A 253 11.16 14.13 -11.51
C ALA A 253 9.68 14.10 -11.10
N PRO A 254 8.73 13.64 -11.95
CA PRO A 254 8.93 13.15 -13.32
C PRO A 254 9.38 14.22 -14.32
N CYS A 255 9.88 13.76 -15.47
CA CYS A 255 10.25 14.60 -16.61
C CYS A 255 9.03 15.26 -17.24
N ASP A 256 7.93 14.53 -17.35
CA ASP A 256 6.64 15.07 -17.81
C ASP A 256 5.53 14.77 -16.79
N PRO A 257 5.27 15.68 -15.83
CA PRO A 257 4.20 15.47 -14.85
C PRO A 257 2.82 15.35 -15.49
N HIS A 258 2.57 15.95 -16.66
CA HIS A 258 1.29 15.82 -17.35
C HIS A 258 1.08 14.42 -17.93
N ALA A 259 2.14 13.80 -18.47
CA ALA A 259 2.09 12.41 -18.92
C ALA A 259 1.77 11.45 -17.77
N VAL A 260 2.42 11.61 -16.61
CA VAL A 260 2.13 10.79 -15.42
C VAL A 260 0.67 10.98 -14.96
N LEU A 261 0.20 12.22 -14.87
CA LEU A 261 -1.19 12.52 -14.47
C LEU A 261 -2.21 11.92 -15.45
N SER A 262 -1.97 12.05 -16.76
CA SER A 262 -2.81 11.45 -17.80
C SER A 262 -2.87 9.93 -17.62
N TRP A 263 -1.70 9.28 -17.52
CA TRP A 263 -1.59 7.84 -17.33
C TRP A 263 -2.34 7.34 -16.08
N LEU A 264 -2.26 8.08 -14.97
CA LEU A 264 -2.98 7.78 -13.72
C LEU A 264 -4.50 7.90 -13.86
N VAL A 265 -5.01 8.91 -14.58
CA VAL A 265 -6.45 9.07 -14.83
C VAL A 265 -7.00 7.88 -15.61
N TYR A 266 -6.26 7.40 -16.61
CA TYR A 266 -6.60 6.20 -17.39
C TYR A 266 -6.48 4.87 -16.61
N ARG A 267 -6.21 4.90 -15.30
CA ARG A 267 -6.33 3.73 -14.43
C ARG A 267 -7.74 3.50 -13.90
N GLN A 268 -8.62 4.50 -13.96
CA GLN A 268 -10.01 4.31 -13.57
C GLN A 268 -10.73 3.42 -14.59
N THR A 269 -11.37 2.34 -14.13
CA THR A 269 -11.96 1.32 -15.00
C THR A 269 -13.18 0.65 -14.39
N GLU A 270 -14.14 0.31 -15.25
CA GLU A 270 -15.32 -0.48 -14.92
C GLU A 270 -15.09 -1.99 -15.13
N LEU A 271 -13.93 -2.39 -15.67
CA LEU A 271 -13.59 -3.78 -15.91
C LEU A 271 -13.33 -4.48 -14.57
N THR A 272 -14.29 -5.28 -14.10
CA THR A 272 -14.20 -5.95 -12.78
C THR A 272 -13.94 -7.45 -12.85
N ASP A 273 -14.23 -8.08 -13.98
CA ASP A 273 -14.13 -9.52 -14.16
C ASP A 273 -12.85 -9.88 -14.93
N PRO A 274 -11.90 -10.64 -14.34
CA PRO A 274 -10.68 -11.06 -15.02
C PRO A 274 -10.92 -12.10 -16.12
N ASP A 275 -12.04 -12.82 -16.05
CA ASP A 275 -12.44 -13.90 -16.95
C ASP A 275 -13.49 -13.47 -17.98
N ALA A 276 -14.03 -12.25 -17.84
CA ALA A 276 -14.84 -11.61 -18.87
C ALA A 276 -13.96 -11.37 -20.10
N GLY A 277 -13.91 -12.36 -20.98
CA GLY A 277 -13.24 -12.24 -22.27
C GLY A 277 -13.68 -10.96 -22.97
N VAL A 278 -12.68 -10.21 -23.44
CA VAL A 278 -12.80 -8.89 -24.09
C VAL A 278 -13.69 -8.89 -25.35
N ASP A 279 -14.32 -10.02 -25.69
CA ASP A 279 -15.12 -10.26 -26.90
C ASP A 279 -16.49 -10.93 -26.65
N SER A 280 -16.96 -11.07 -25.40
CA SER A 280 -18.24 -11.78 -25.15
C SER A 280 -19.48 -11.06 -25.69
N GLU A 281 -19.39 -9.76 -26.03
CA GLU A 281 -20.43 -9.02 -26.75
C GLU A 281 -20.25 -9.00 -28.27
N PHE A 282 -19.02 -9.14 -28.79
CA PHE A 282 -18.79 -9.12 -30.25
C PHE A 282 -19.26 -10.42 -30.92
N VAL A 283 -19.16 -11.55 -30.21
CA VAL A 283 -19.51 -12.89 -30.73
C VAL A 283 -21.03 -13.15 -30.74
N LYS A 284 -21.84 -12.40 -29.99
CA LYS A 284 -23.30 -12.57 -29.99
C LYS A 284 -24.00 -12.08 -31.27
N SER A 285 -23.28 -11.36 -32.14
CA SER A 285 -23.81 -10.90 -33.43
C SER A 285 -23.68 -11.89 -34.59
N GLN A 286 -23.00 -13.04 -34.41
CA GLN A 286 -22.76 -14.00 -35.50
C GLN A 286 -23.35 -15.41 -35.30
N ASN A 287 -24.00 -15.71 -34.18
CA ASN A 287 -24.60 -17.04 -33.96
C ASN A 287 -26.14 -17.05 -34.04
N THR A 288 -26.70 -16.37 -35.05
CA THR A 288 -28.06 -16.65 -35.54
C THR A 288 -28.04 -17.51 -36.79
N SER A 289 -27.40 -18.69 -36.73
CA SER A 289 -27.71 -19.84 -37.58
C SER A 289 -26.79 -21.00 -37.22
N ASP A 290 -27.23 -21.91 -36.36
CA ASP A 290 -27.43 -23.29 -36.81
C ASP A 290 -28.00 -24.16 -35.69
N THR A 291 -29.19 -24.68 -35.96
CA THR A 291 -29.79 -25.80 -35.26
C THR A 291 -28.98 -27.07 -35.47
N ARG A 292 -28.56 -27.76 -34.40
CA ARG A 292 -28.51 -29.24 -34.36
C ARG A 292 -28.37 -29.80 -32.94
N LYS A 293 -29.36 -30.62 -32.57
CA LYS A 293 -29.44 -31.50 -31.40
C LYS A 293 -28.50 -32.71 -31.51
N LYS A 294 -28.02 -33.18 -30.35
CA LYS A 294 -27.85 -34.58 -29.85
C LYS A 294 -26.70 -34.57 -28.82
N GLY A 295 -26.72 -35.23 -27.67
CA GLY A 295 -27.63 -36.15 -27.02
C GLY A 295 -26.88 -36.85 -25.87
N ASP A 296 -27.56 -36.97 -24.73
CA ASP A 296 -27.45 -37.93 -23.61
C ASP A 296 -26.12 -38.25 -22.89
N GLY A 297 -26.19 -38.13 -21.56
CA GLY A 297 -25.23 -38.66 -20.59
C GLY A 297 -25.65 -38.33 -19.16
N MET A 298 -26.71 -38.97 -18.67
CA MET A 298 -27.23 -38.84 -17.31
C MET A 298 -26.52 -39.82 -16.36
N THR A 299 -25.93 -39.30 -15.29
CA THR A 299 -25.83 -40.02 -14.00
C THR A 299 -26.18 -39.05 -12.88
N SER A 300 -27.29 -39.35 -12.22
CA SER A 300 -27.76 -38.71 -11.01
C SER A 300 -27.04 -39.30 -9.80
N GLU A 301 -26.41 -38.47 -8.99
CA GLU A 301 -26.31 -38.70 -7.55
C GLU A 301 -26.73 -37.41 -6.83
N ALA A 302 -27.70 -37.56 -5.94
CA ALA A 302 -28.27 -36.49 -5.15
C ALA A 302 -27.79 -36.60 -3.69
N GLN A 303 -27.44 -35.44 -3.12
CA GLN A 303 -27.51 -35.06 -1.69
C GLN A 303 -26.56 -35.82 -0.73
N VAL A 304 -25.81 -35.23 0.21
CA VAL A 304 -25.92 -34.04 1.07
C VAL A 304 -24.49 -33.72 1.56
N ASP A 305 -24.02 -32.46 1.58
CA ASP A 305 -23.49 -31.79 2.79
C ASP A 305 -23.18 -30.31 2.52
N GLY A 306 -23.34 -29.50 3.55
CA GLY A 306 -23.10 -28.06 3.54
C GLY A 306 -21.62 -27.70 3.47
N THR A 307 -21.38 -26.38 3.43
CA THR A 307 -20.11 -25.67 3.25
C THR A 307 -19.69 -25.49 1.79
N VAL A 308 -20.04 -24.32 1.23
CA VAL A 308 -19.32 -23.76 0.08
C VAL A 308 -17.90 -23.50 0.57
N PRO A 309 -16.88 -24.13 -0.02
CA PRO A 309 -15.54 -23.97 0.48
C PRO A 309 -15.01 -22.59 0.09
N ALA A 310 -14.62 -21.84 1.10
CA ALA A 310 -13.98 -20.54 0.95
C ALA A 310 -12.56 -20.78 0.41
N HIS A 311 -12.35 -20.57 -0.89
CA HIS A 311 -11.07 -20.83 -1.54
C HIS A 311 -10.49 -19.53 -2.14
N GLN A 312 -9.23 -19.26 -1.80
CA GLN A 312 -8.41 -18.17 -2.36
C GLN A 312 -7.83 -18.57 -3.73
N ASP A 313 -8.62 -19.18 -4.60
CA ASP A 313 -8.20 -19.54 -5.95
C ASP A 313 -8.71 -18.44 -6.92
N PRO A 314 -7.84 -17.78 -7.71
CA PRO A 314 -8.27 -16.81 -8.71
C PRO A 314 -9.31 -17.35 -9.72
N GLU A 315 -9.46 -18.67 -9.87
CA GLU A 315 -10.46 -19.29 -10.75
C GLU A 315 -11.86 -19.44 -10.14
N CYS A 316 -12.09 -18.99 -8.90
CA CYS A 316 -13.39 -19.08 -8.23
C CYS A 316 -13.80 -17.76 -7.57
N SER A 317 -13.80 -16.68 -8.36
CA SER A 317 -14.56 -15.48 -8.01
C SER A 317 -16.01 -15.88 -7.76
N ALA A 318 -16.57 -15.54 -6.59
CA ALA A 318 -17.99 -15.74 -6.35
C ALA A 318 -18.77 -14.98 -7.43
N GLY A 319 -19.61 -15.70 -8.19
CA GLY A 319 -20.32 -15.14 -9.33
C GLY A 319 -21.03 -13.83 -8.98
N VAL A 320 -20.93 -12.87 -9.91
CA VAL A 320 -21.56 -11.55 -9.88
C VAL A 320 -22.98 -11.66 -9.31
N THR A 321 -23.22 -11.09 -8.14
CA THR A 321 -24.56 -11.04 -7.57
C THR A 321 -25.41 -10.02 -8.33
N MET A 322 -26.74 -10.12 -8.31
CA MET A 322 -27.60 -9.07 -8.90
C MET A 322 -27.30 -7.67 -8.33
N PHE A 323 -26.77 -7.58 -7.10
CA PHE A 323 -26.34 -6.32 -6.51
C PHE A 323 -25.12 -5.71 -7.22
N ASP A 324 -24.18 -6.54 -7.70
CA ASP A 324 -22.97 -6.08 -8.40
C ASP A 324 -23.27 -5.45 -9.76
N LEU A 325 -24.35 -5.88 -10.42
CA LEU A 325 -24.83 -5.31 -11.69
C LEU A 325 -25.60 -4.00 -11.54
N LEU A 326 -26.04 -3.68 -10.31
CA LEU A 326 -26.89 -2.51 -10.03
C LEU A 326 -26.10 -1.33 -9.44
N VAL A 327 -24.84 -1.54 -9.01
CA VAL A 327 -23.98 -0.47 -8.50
C VAL A 327 -23.12 0.09 -9.64
N ASP A 328 -23.49 1.27 -10.12
CA ASP A 328 -22.66 2.07 -11.03
C ASP A 328 -21.39 2.52 -10.29
N GLY A 329 -20.25 1.89 -10.58
CA GLY A 329 -19.01 2.10 -9.84
C GLY A 329 -17.80 1.56 -10.58
N ALA A 330 -16.76 2.39 -10.64
CA ALA A 330 -15.50 2.12 -11.31
C ALA A 330 -14.36 2.09 -10.29
N GLY A 331 -13.61 0.98 -10.28
CA GLY A 331 -12.39 0.85 -9.50
C GLY A 331 -11.19 1.43 -10.24
N MET A 332 -9.99 1.02 -9.83
CA MET A 332 -8.75 1.39 -10.51
C MET A 332 -7.91 0.14 -10.78
N ASN A 333 -7.16 0.14 -11.88
CA ASN A 333 -6.23 -0.92 -12.22
C ASN A 333 -4.76 -0.49 -12.04
N GLY A 334 -3.87 -1.47 -12.00
CA GLY A 334 -2.43 -1.21 -11.88
C GLY A 334 -1.74 -0.89 -13.20
N ARG A 335 -2.34 -1.34 -14.30
CA ARG A 335 -1.75 -1.37 -15.65
C ARG A 335 -2.84 -1.24 -16.70
N VAL A 336 -2.46 -0.78 -17.89
CA VAL A 336 -3.35 -0.67 -19.05
C VAL A 336 -3.99 -2.04 -19.34
N ASN A 337 -5.28 -2.06 -19.67
CA ASN A 337 -6.05 -3.26 -20.01
C ASN A 337 -6.07 -4.35 -18.92
N LYS A 338 -5.96 -3.98 -17.64
CA LYS A 338 -6.17 -4.88 -16.49
C LYS A 338 -7.45 -4.53 -15.75
N VAL A 339 -7.97 -5.51 -15.01
CA VAL A 339 -9.14 -5.36 -14.14
C VAL A 339 -8.88 -4.40 -12.99
N ALA A 340 -9.98 -3.83 -12.48
CA ALA A 340 -10.00 -3.10 -11.23
C ALA A 340 -9.60 -3.99 -10.06
N ASP A 341 -8.76 -3.47 -9.17
CA ASP A 341 -8.34 -4.10 -7.92
C ASP A 341 -8.38 -3.04 -6.81
N THR A 342 -8.94 -3.42 -5.66
CA THR A 342 -9.15 -2.55 -4.49
C THR A 342 -7.93 -1.69 -4.16
N CYS A 343 -6.71 -2.25 -4.20
CA CYS A 343 -5.52 -1.54 -3.73
C CYS A 343 -5.13 -0.36 -4.64
N TYR A 344 -5.46 -0.40 -5.94
CA TYR A 344 -5.13 0.70 -6.85
C TYR A 344 -6.03 1.91 -6.66
N GLY A 345 -7.20 1.76 -6.02
CA GLY A 345 -7.96 2.89 -5.53
C GLY A 345 -7.11 3.79 -4.62
N PHE A 346 -6.19 3.18 -3.85
CA PHE A 346 -5.18 3.91 -3.11
C PHE A 346 -3.97 4.25 -3.97
N TRP A 347 -3.30 3.30 -4.64
CA TRP A 347 -2.03 3.59 -5.31
C TRP A 347 -2.14 4.69 -6.39
N ALA A 348 -3.13 4.59 -7.28
CA ALA A 348 -3.34 5.60 -8.31
C ALA A 348 -3.95 6.88 -7.73
N GLY A 349 -4.95 6.76 -6.84
CA GLY A 349 -5.56 7.90 -6.17
C GLY A 349 -4.55 8.73 -5.35
N ALA A 350 -3.73 8.09 -4.53
CA ALA A 350 -2.72 8.73 -3.71
C ALA A 350 -1.66 9.43 -4.56
N SER A 351 -1.29 8.86 -5.71
CA SER A 351 -0.38 9.49 -6.66
C SER A 351 -0.95 10.82 -7.17
N LEU A 352 -2.24 10.87 -7.54
CA LEU A 352 -2.92 12.11 -7.94
C LEU A 352 -2.95 13.15 -6.81
N HIS A 353 -3.15 12.72 -5.56
CA HIS A 353 -3.14 13.62 -4.40
C HIS A 353 -1.73 14.16 -4.12
N VAL A 354 -0.70 13.31 -4.14
CA VAL A 354 0.71 13.70 -3.94
C VAL A 354 1.17 14.66 -5.04
N MET A 355 0.73 14.46 -6.28
CA MET A 355 0.97 15.36 -7.41
C MET A 355 0.08 16.63 -7.39
N GLN A 356 -0.67 16.87 -6.31
CA GLN A 356 -1.52 18.06 -6.11
C GLN A 356 -2.66 18.19 -7.14
N GLN A 357 -3.16 17.07 -7.66
CA GLN A 357 -4.25 17.00 -8.63
C GLN A 357 -5.35 16.02 -8.20
N PRO A 358 -5.90 16.14 -6.97
CA PRO A 358 -6.77 15.12 -6.42
C PRO A 358 -8.16 15.07 -7.10
N ASN A 359 -8.53 16.05 -7.92
CA ASN A 359 -9.85 16.17 -8.56
C ASN A 359 -9.92 15.51 -9.96
N LEU A 360 -8.83 14.91 -10.45
CA LEU A 360 -8.76 14.38 -11.82
C LEU A 360 -9.40 13.00 -12.01
N TYR A 361 -9.84 12.33 -10.95
CA TYR A 361 -10.51 11.03 -11.02
C TYR A 361 -11.91 11.09 -10.41
N HIS A 362 -12.81 10.21 -10.87
CA HIS A 362 -14.19 10.19 -10.41
C HIS A 362 -14.30 9.52 -9.04
N ARG A 363 -14.11 10.30 -7.97
CA ARG A 363 -14.07 9.82 -6.58
C ARG A 363 -15.30 9.03 -6.16
N GLU A 364 -16.49 9.49 -6.55
CA GLU A 364 -17.75 8.83 -6.20
C GLU A 364 -17.88 7.43 -6.81
N ALA A 365 -17.38 7.22 -8.04
CA ALA A 365 -17.36 5.90 -8.67
C ALA A 365 -16.42 4.95 -7.93
N VAL A 366 -15.27 5.45 -7.45
CA VAL A 366 -14.35 4.69 -6.59
C VAL A 366 -15.02 4.33 -5.25
N ARG A 367 -15.73 5.26 -4.60
CA ARG A 367 -16.47 4.96 -3.36
C ARG A 367 -17.54 3.89 -3.58
N ARG A 368 -18.32 3.99 -4.66
CA ARG A 368 -19.32 2.98 -5.04
C ARG A 368 -18.68 1.62 -5.32
N TYR A 369 -17.55 1.57 -6.02
CA TYR A 369 -16.80 0.33 -6.23
C TYR A 369 -16.33 -0.29 -4.91
N LEU A 370 -15.69 0.49 -4.04
CA LEU A 370 -15.15 0.00 -2.77
C LEU A 370 -16.24 -0.45 -1.79
N LEU A 371 -17.31 0.34 -1.64
CA LEU A 371 -18.39 0.08 -0.67
C LEU A 371 -19.45 -0.89 -1.17
N GLY A 372 -19.70 -0.88 -2.48
CA GLY A 372 -20.73 -1.69 -3.12
C GLY A 372 -20.23 -3.05 -3.64
N LYS A 373 -18.97 -3.14 -4.09
CA LYS A 373 -18.44 -4.36 -4.76
C LYS A 373 -17.38 -5.09 -3.94
N THR A 374 -16.43 -4.39 -3.32
CA THR A 374 -15.28 -5.05 -2.67
C THR A 374 -15.35 -5.11 -1.14
N GLN A 375 -16.22 -4.30 -0.50
CA GLN A 375 -16.51 -4.41 0.92
C GLN A 375 -17.21 -5.74 1.23
N HIS A 376 -16.66 -6.52 2.15
CA HIS A 376 -17.23 -7.83 2.44
C HIS A 376 -18.47 -7.72 3.36
N PRO A 377 -19.65 -8.20 2.94
CA PRO A 377 -20.94 -7.92 3.60
C PRO A 377 -21.19 -8.72 4.89
N VAL A 378 -20.33 -9.67 5.25
CA VAL A 378 -20.49 -10.48 6.48
C VAL A 378 -19.32 -10.28 7.45
N LEU A 379 -18.10 -10.44 6.97
CA LEU A 379 -16.88 -10.35 7.77
C LEU A 379 -16.40 -8.93 8.06
N GLY A 380 -16.67 -7.96 7.17
CA GLY A 380 -15.95 -6.67 7.15
C GLY A 380 -14.62 -6.81 6.41
N GLY A 381 -13.89 -5.70 6.24
CA GLY A 381 -12.73 -5.64 5.37
C GLY A 381 -13.11 -5.53 3.88
N HIS A 382 -12.10 -5.51 3.02
CA HIS A 382 -12.23 -5.52 1.57
C HIS A 382 -11.45 -6.68 0.96
N GLY A 383 -12.05 -7.33 -0.04
CA GLY A 383 -11.36 -8.26 -0.94
C GLY A 383 -10.56 -7.52 -2.01
N LYS A 384 -9.70 -8.25 -2.72
CA LYS A 384 -8.96 -7.72 -3.87
C LYS A 384 -9.90 -7.40 -5.02
N PHE A 385 -10.73 -8.36 -5.40
CA PHE A 385 -11.78 -8.25 -6.41
C PHE A 385 -13.17 -8.36 -5.78
N PRO A 386 -14.24 -7.97 -6.50
CA PRO A 386 -15.60 -8.24 -6.07
C PRO A 386 -15.82 -9.74 -5.82
N GLY A 387 -16.41 -10.08 -4.68
CA GLY A 387 -16.64 -11.48 -4.27
C GLY A 387 -15.49 -12.15 -3.51
N ASP A 388 -14.29 -11.56 -3.49
CA ASP A 388 -13.14 -12.12 -2.76
C ASP A 388 -13.32 -12.03 -1.23
N LEU A 389 -12.68 -12.95 -0.52
CA LEU A 389 -12.51 -12.85 0.93
C LEU A 389 -11.60 -11.66 1.29
N PRO A 390 -11.85 -10.99 2.43
CA PRO A 390 -11.05 -9.84 2.85
C PRO A 390 -9.66 -10.25 3.36
N ASP A 391 -8.62 -9.58 2.87
CA ASP A 391 -7.25 -9.67 3.37
C ASP A 391 -6.74 -8.34 3.94
N LEU A 392 -5.66 -8.38 4.73
CA LEU A 392 -5.17 -7.20 5.45
C LEU A 392 -4.68 -6.09 4.51
N LEU A 393 -4.11 -6.42 3.36
CA LEU A 393 -3.58 -5.41 2.43
C LEU A 393 -4.75 -4.65 1.78
N HIS A 394 -5.64 -5.36 1.10
CA HIS A 394 -6.75 -4.75 0.36
C HIS A 394 -7.76 -4.12 1.32
N SER A 395 -8.00 -4.72 2.49
CA SER A 395 -8.86 -4.12 3.51
C SER A 395 -8.31 -2.78 3.99
N TYR A 396 -6.99 -2.67 4.24
CA TYR A 396 -6.40 -1.41 4.70
C TYR A 396 -6.40 -0.36 3.58
N LEU A 397 -5.93 -0.74 2.40
CA LEU A 397 -5.83 0.18 1.26
C LEU A 397 -7.20 0.60 0.73
N GLY A 398 -8.22 -0.24 0.89
CA GLY A 398 -9.62 0.14 0.65
C GLY A 398 -10.06 1.29 1.55
N LEU A 399 -9.77 1.24 2.86
CA LEU A 399 -10.05 2.33 3.79
C LEU A 399 -9.25 3.61 3.45
N ALA A 400 -7.98 3.46 3.11
CA ALA A 400 -7.14 4.59 2.69
C ALA A 400 -7.67 5.21 1.38
N ALA A 401 -8.10 4.41 0.41
CA ALA A 401 -8.72 4.86 -0.82
C ALA A 401 -10.06 5.59 -0.57
N LEU A 402 -10.89 5.09 0.35
CA LEU A 402 -12.12 5.77 0.76
C LEU A 402 -11.83 7.15 1.36
N SER A 403 -10.78 7.26 2.16
CA SER A 403 -10.32 8.54 2.72
C SER A 403 -9.93 9.53 1.61
N LEU A 404 -9.10 9.10 0.65
CA LEU A 404 -8.72 9.92 -0.52
C LEU A 404 -9.91 10.31 -1.40
N ALA A 405 -10.90 9.41 -1.50
CA ALA A 405 -12.13 9.65 -2.23
C ALA A 405 -13.13 10.56 -1.48
N GLY A 406 -12.78 11.06 -0.29
CA GLY A 406 -13.56 12.04 0.46
C GLY A 406 -14.68 11.46 1.32
N SER A 407 -14.55 10.21 1.78
CA SER A 407 -15.46 9.63 2.77
C SER A 407 -15.28 10.30 4.13
N ASP A 408 -16.40 10.69 4.76
CA ASP A 408 -16.46 11.25 6.12
C ASP A 408 -16.47 10.17 7.22
N GLN A 409 -16.56 8.89 6.84
CA GLN A 409 -16.65 7.76 7.78
C GLN A 409 -15.27 7.27 8.27
N VAL A 410 -14.18 7.73 7.64
CA VAL A 410 -12.79 7.40 7.97
C VAL A 410 -11.97 8.68 8.17
N LYS A 411 -10.90 8.63 8.98
CA LYS A 411 -9.97 9.75 9.14
C LYS A 411 -9.29 10.09 7.82
N GLU A 412 -8.84 11.34 7.70
CA GLU A 412 -8.01 11.76 6.57
C GLU A 412 -6.67 11.01 6.56
N VAL A 413 -6.36 10.40 5.41
CA VAL A 413 -5.07 9.76 5.15
C VAL A 413 -4.11 10.77 4.53
N ASP A 414 -2.85 10.69 4.93
CA ASP A 414 -1.75 11.27 4.19
C ASP A 414 -1.38 10.36 3.01
N GLY A 415 -1.75 10.76 1.79
CA GLY A 415 -1.49 9.95 0.60
C GLY A 415 -0.01 9.64 0.40
N GLY A 416 0.90 10.55 0.77
CA GLY A 416 2.34 10.36 0.61
C GLY A 416 2.96 9.39 1.61
N MET A 417 2.46 9.33 2.84
CA MET A 417 2.95 8.41 3.89
C MET A 417 2.09 7.14 4.07
N CYS A 418 0.93 7.08 3.44
CA CYS A 418 -0.03 5.98 3.59
C CYS A 418 -0.44 5.74 5.07
N LEU A 419 -0.57 6.78 5.88
CA LEU A 419 -1.01 6.72 7.29
C LEU A 419 -1.91 7.92 7.60
N SER A 420 -2.57 8.00 8.76
CA SER A 420 -3.44 9.15 9.06
C SER A 420 -2.68 10.47 9.08
N LYS A 421 -3.32 11.56 8.62
CA LYS A 421 -2.75 12.91 8.75
C LYS A 421 -2.46 13.27 10.21
N GLU A 422 -3.26 12.75 11.14
CA GLU A 422 -3.05 12.88 12.58
C GLU A 422 -1.69 12.30 13.00
N ALA A 423 -1.39 11.04 12.63
CA ALA A 423 -0.10 10.43 12.95
C ALA A 423 1.07 11.17 12.28
N ARG A 424 0.92 11.61 11.01
CA ARG A 424 1.93 12.44 10.33
C ARG A 424 2.21 13.76 11.06
N SER A 425 1.17 14.40 11.59
CA SER A 425 1.28 15.73 12.22
C SER A 425 2.17 15.75 13.47
N ARG A 426 2.54 14.58 14.00
CA ARG A 426 3.44 14.41 15.15
C ARG A 426 4.91 14.61 14.81
N LEU A 427 5.29 14.46 13.53
CA LEU A 427 6.69 14.51 13.09
C LEU A 427 7.44 15.81 13.46
N PRO A 428 6.88 17.02 13.27
CA PRO A 428 7.56 18.25 13.65
C PRO A 428 8.00 18.29 15.12
N ALA A 429 7.12 17.90 16.06
CA ALA A 429 7.46 17.85 17.49
C ALA A 429 8.54 16.80 17.79
N ILE A 430 8.53 15.67 17.10
CA ILE A 430 9.59 14.65 17.19
C ILE A 430 10.93 15.23 16.68
N TRP A 431 10.92 15.94 15.56
CA TRP A 431 12.14 16.56 15.02
C TRP A 431 12.71 17.65 15.93
N GLU A 432 11.86 18.46 16.55
CA GLU A 432 12.28 19.43 17.58
C GLU A 432 12.96 18.73 18.76
N SER A 433 12.44 17.56 19.19
CA SER A 433 13.05 16.79 20.25
C SER A 433 14.43 16.22 19.89
N PHE A 434 14.76 16.07 18.60
CA PHE A 434 16.09 15.65 18.16
C PHE A 434 17.15 16.75 18.27
N ALA A 435 16.73 18.01 18.36
CA ALA A 435 17.63 19.16 18.52
C ALA A 435 17.97 19.44 20.00
N ASP A 436 17.26 18.82 20.94
CA ASP A 436 17.44 18.99 22.39
C ASP A 436 18.35 17.87 22.94
N PRO A 437 19.64 18.14 23.23
CA PRO A 437 20.54 17.19 23.86
C PRO A 437 20.20 17.11 25.35
N ARG A 438 19.16 16.35 25.71
CA ARG A 438 18.93 15.96 27.10
C ARG A 438 19.83 14.81 27.54
#